data_AF-A0A0Q9YLT5-F1
#
_entry.id   AF-A0A0Q9YLT5-F1
#
_cell.length_a   1.000
_cell.length_b   1.000
_cell.length_c   1.000
_cell.angle_alpha   90.00
_cell.angle_beta   90.00
_cell.angle_gamma   90.00
#
_symmetry.space_group_name_H-M   'P 1'
#
loop_
_entity.id
_entity.type
_entity.pdbx_description
1 polymer ?
#
loop_
_entity_poly.entity_id
_entity_poly.type
_entity_poly.pdbx_seq_one_letter_code
_entity_poly.pdbx_strand_id
1 'polypeptide(L)'
;MVIRYLLNKWRYLTLLRGGILLIACSIISAIILCQSDLLAWVSVVPMMLGIAMMYNVLLVLISNSVSADEQGEAMGSGTALKALAWLISGLTITCFYPNLGVLLTFMLLVVISTLVFTYRVSRYPQVAN
;
A
#
# COMPACT_ATOMS: atom_id res chain seq x y z
N MET A 1 -12.79 29.77 10.90
CA MET A 1 -11.87 28.91 10.11
C MET A 1 -10.88 28.13 10.97
N VAL A 2 -10.17 28.78 11.89
CA VAL A 2 -9.10 28.17 12.72
C VAL A 2 -9.56 26.97 13.56
N ILE A 3 -10.72 27.05 14.21
CA ILE A 3 -11.25 25.96 15.06
C ILE A 3 -11.56 24.70 14.23
N ARG A 4 -12.15 24.86 13.04
CA ARG A 4 -12.47 23.74 12.13
C ARG A 4 -11.19 23.06 11.61
N TYR A 5 -10.15 23.85 11.34
CA TYR A 5 -8.84 23.35 10.95
C TYR A 5 -8.18 22.55 12.10
N LEU A 6 -8.20 23.08 13.32
CA LEU A 6 -7.66 22.40 14.50
C LEU A 6 -8.41 21.09 14.82
N LEU A 7 -9.74 21.09 14.74
CA LEU A 7 -10.56 19.89 14.96
C LEU A 7 -10.29 18.80 13.90
N ASN A 8 -10.13 19.18 12.63
CA ASN A 8 -9.76 18.23 11.58
C ASN A 8 -8.33 17.69 11.77
N LYS A 9 -7.38 18.56 12.13
CA LYS A 9 -6.00 18.16 12.43
C LYS A 9 -5.93 17.17 13.60
N TRP A 10 -6.73 17.39 14.65
CA TRP A 10 -6.83 16.47 15.77
C TRP A 10 -7.38 15.11 15.37
N ARG A 11 -8.42 15.09 14.52
CA ARG A 11 -8.94 13.83 13.94
C ARG A 11 -7.89 13.07 13.13
N TYR A 12 -7.12 13.77 12.29
CA TYR A 12 -6.05 13.15 11.49
C TYR A 12 -4.95 12.56 12.36
N LEU A 13 -4.51 13.27 13.40
CA LEU A 13 -3.50 12.76 14.34
C LEU A 13 -3.98 11.53 15.10
N THR A 14 -5.24 11.50 15.53
CA THR A 14 -5.83 10.32 16.20
C THR A 14 -5.89 9.12 15.25
N LEU A 15 -6.28 9.32 13.99
CA LEU A 15 -6.29 8.25 12.99
C LEU A 15 -4.88 7.73 12.68
N LEU A 16 -3.88 8.63 12.58
CA LEU A 16 -2.47 8.24 12.42
C LEU A 16 -1.98 7.40 13.60
N ARG A 17 -2.25 7.84 14.84
CA ARG A 17 -1.89 7.10 16.06
C ARG A 17 -2.57 5.73 16.11
N GLY A 18 -3.85 5.67 15.78
CA GLY A 18 -4.60 4.41 15.70
C GLY A 18 -3.99 3.46 14.67
N GLY A 19 -3.62 3.96 13.49
CA GLY A 19 -2.96 3.17 12.46
C GLY A 19 -1.58 2.65 12.89
N ILE A 20 -0.75 3.48 13.52
CA ILE A 20 0.55 3.08 14.08
C ILE A 20 0.35 1.97 15.13
N LEU A 21 -0.64 2.12 16.02
CA LEU A 21 -0.93 1.14 17.05
C LEU A 21 -1.38 -0.19 16.45
N LEU A 22 -2.21 -0.18 15.41
CA LEU A 22 -2.60 -1.40 14.68
C LEU A 22 -1.40 -2.10 14.04
N ILE A 23 -0.47 -1.35 13.44
CA ILE A 23 0.76 -1.92 12.87
C ILE A 23 1.64 -2.51 13.97
N ALA A 24 1.84 -1.81 15.09
CA ALA A 24 2.63 -2.31 16.21
C ALA A 24 2.02 -3.59 16.81
N CYS A 25 0.70 -3.62 17.03
CA CYS A 25 -0.01 -4.80 17.51
C CYS A 25 0.10 -5.97 16.52
N SER A 26 0.01 -5.69 15.21
CA SER A 26 0.23 -6.70 14.18
C SER A 26 1.63 -7.30 14.28
N ILE A 27 2.68 -6.49 14.34
CA ILE A 27 4.07 -6.97 14.42
C ILE A 27 4.27 -7.81 15.68
N ILE A 28 3.78 -7.34 16.84
CA ILE A 28 3.85 -8.10 18.10
C ILE A 28 3.11 -9.43 17.96
N SER A 29 1.91 -9.43 17.39
CA SER A 29 1.14 -10.66 17.17
C SER A 29 1.85 -11.63 16.22
N ALA A 30 2.50 -11.13 15.16
CA ALA A 30 3.26 -11.94 14.22
C ALA A 30 4.45 -12.63 14.90
N ILE A 31 5.14 -11.92 15.81
CA ILE A 31 6.25 -12.46 16.59
C ILE A 31 5.77 -13.55 17.55
N ILE A 32 4.67 -13.32 18.26
CA ILE A 32 4.12 -14.27 19.24
C ILE A 32 3.54 -15.52 18.55
N LEU A 33 2.84 -15.32 17.43
CA LEU A 33 2.11 -16.36 16.70
C LEU A 33 2.96 -17.05 15.61
N CYS A 34 4.28 -16.82 15.58
CA CYS A 34 5.17 -17.35 14.55
C CYS A 34 5.27 -18.89 14.53
N GLN A 35 4.69 -19.56 15.52
CA GLN A 35 4.68 -21.02 15.62
C GLN A 35 3.75 -21.70 14.60
N SER A 36 2.84 -20.95 13.97
CA SER A 36 1.95 -21.48 12.93
C SER A 36 1.85 -20.51 11.77
N ASP A 37 2.13 -21.01 10.56
CA ASP A 37 2.01 -20.24 9.31
C ASP A 37 0.62 -19.62 9.16
N LEU A 38 -0.44 -20.35 9.54
CA LEU A 38 -1.82 -19.88 9.45
C LEU A 38 -2.09 -18.72 10.44
N LEU A 39 -1.54 -18.79 11.65
CA LEU A 39 -1.74 -17.75 12.66
C LEU A 39 -0.93 -16.49 12.34
N ALA A 40 0.22 -16.63 11.67
CA ALA A 40 0.96 -15.49 11.15
C ALA A 40 0.12 -14.66 10.16
N TRP A 41 -0.74 -15.27 9.34
CA TRP A 41 -1.64 -14.55 8.44
C TRP A 41 -2.68 -13.70 9.17
N VAL A 42 -3.10 -14.08 10.38
CA VAL A 42 -4.04 -13.27 11.18
C VAL A 42 -3.44 -11.92 11.52
N SER A 43 -2.11 -11.84 11.70
CA SER A 43 -1.40 -10.59 11.95
C SER A 43 -1.45 -9.62 10.76
N VAL A 44 -1.62 -10.11 9.53
CA VAL A 44 -1.60 -9.29 8.31
C VAL A 44 -2.82 -8.37 8.24
N VAL A 45 -3.99 -8.80 8.72
CA VAL A 45 -5.23 -8.03 8.67
C VAL A 45 -5.11 -6.68 9.41
N PRO A 46 -4.76 -6.63 10.72
CA PRO A 46 -4.57 -5.35 11.41
C PRO A 46 -3.42 -4.52 10.82
N MET A 47 -2.38 -5.15 10.26
CA MET A 47 -1.32 -4.42 9.55
C MET A 47 -1.87 -3.64 8.37
N MET A 48 -2.66 -4.32 7.52
CA MET A 48 -3.25 -3.74 6.32
C MET A 48 -4.22 -2.60 6.67
N LEU A 49 -5.03 -2.78 7.71
CA LEU A 49 -5.91 -1.71 8.21
C LEU A 49 -5.12 -0.51 8.70
N GLY A 50 -4.07 -0.72 9.50
CA GLY A 50 -3.22 0.35 10.00
C GLY A 50 -2.54 1.12 8.86
N ILE A 51 -1.97 0.42 7.88
CA ILE A 51 -1.37 1.02 6.69
C ILE A 51 -2.41 1.82 5.88
N ALA A 52 -3.60 1.26 5.64
CA ALA A 52 -4.66 1.94 4.89
C ALA A 52 -5.14 3.22 5.58
N MET A 53 -5.29 3.19 6.91
CA MET A 53 -5.65 4.37 7.70
C MET A 53 -4.57 5.46 7.59
N MET A 54 -3.31 5.10 7.82
CA MET A 54 -2.20 6.05 7.78
C MET A 54 -2.01 6.63 6.37
N TYR A 55 -2.06 5.79 5.34
CA TYR A 55 -1.91 6.22 3.95
C TYR A 55 -2.96 7.24 3.54
N ASN A 56 -4.24 6.99 3.84
CA ASN A 56 -5.32 7.92 3.51
C ASN A 56 -5.17 9.26 4.24
N VAL A 57 -4.76 9.25 5.51
CA VAL A 57 -4.51 10.50 6.24
C VAL A 57 -3.31 11.26 5.65
N LEU A 58 -2.21 10.58 5.34
CA LEU A 58 -1.03 11.21 4.73
C LEU A 58 -1.37 11.82 3.37
N LEU A 59 -2.13 11.11 2.52
CA LEU A 59 -2.61 11.65 1.25
C LEU A 59 -3.41 12.94 1.44
N VAL A 60 -4.34 12.96 2.40
CA VAL A 60 -5.15 14.16 2.70
C VAL A 60 -4.27 15.29 3.23
N LEU A 61 -3.28 15.00 4.08
CA LEU A 61 -2.37 16.02 4.61
C LEU A 61 -1.50 16.61 3.50
N ILE A 62 -0.91 15.76 2.64
CA ILE A 62 -0.10 16.19 1.49
C ILE A 62 -0.96 17.04 0.55
N SER A 63 -2.15 16.55 0.17
CA SER A 63 -3.07 17.27 -0.73
C SER A 63 -3.52 18.62 -0.18
N ASN A 64 -3.62 18.79 1.13
CA ASN A 64 -3.99 20.09 1.74
C ASN A 64 -2.79 21.01 1.95
N SER A 65 -1.56 20.51 1.82
CA SER A 65 -0.32 21.25 2.07
C SER A 65 0.28 21.89 0.81
N VAL A 66 -0.21 21.52 -0.37
CA VAL A 66 0.28 21.97 -1.67
C VAL A 66 -0.79 22.73 -2.43
N SER A 67 -0.36 23.64 -3.31
CA SER A 67 -1.28 24.33 -4.22
C SER A 67 -1.81 23.39 -5.31
N ALA A 68 -2.89 23.78 -6.01
CA ALA A 68 -3.47 22.96 -7.06
C ALA A 68 -2.49 22.68 -8.22
N ASP A 69 -1.62 23.64 -8.53
CA ASP A 69 -0.62 23.52 -9.60
C ASP A 69 0.52 22.55 -9.22
N GLU A 70 0.81 22.42 -7.93
CA GLU A 70 1.86 21.54 -7.38
C GLU A 70 1.33 20.15 -6.98
N GLN A 71 0.02 19.97 -6.97
CA GLN A 71 -0.62 18.74 -6.49
C GLN A 71 -0.20 17.50 -7.29
N GLY A 72 -0.04 17.65 -8.61
CA GLY A 72 0.43 16.57 -9.48
C GLY A 72 1.84 16.10 -9.12
N GLU A 73 2.75 17.03 -8.84
CA GLU A 73 4.14 16.74 -8.50
C GLU A 73 4.27 16.08 -7.12
N ALA A 74 3.53 16.60 -6.13
CA ALA A 74 3.50 16.03 -4.78
C ALA A 74 2.93 14.61 -4.76
N MET A 75 1.84 14.35 -5.49
CA MET A 75 1.23 13.02 -5.60
C MET A 75 2.12 12.06 -6.41
N GLY A 76 2.79 12.56 -7.46
CA GLY A 76 3.77 11.81 -8.24
C GLY A 76 4.95 11.35 -7.38
N SER A 77 5.53 12.27 -6.59
CA SER A 77 6.64 11.98 -5.67
C SER A 77 6.23 10.97 -4.59
N GLY A 78 5.04 11.11 -4.01
CA GLY A 78 4.51 10.13 -3.05
C GLY A 78 4.31 8.74 -3.66
N THR A 79 3.87 8.69 -4.92
CA THR A 79 3.72 7.44 -5.66
C THR A 79 5.08 6.81 -5.98
N ALA A 80 6.07 7.60 -6.36
CA ALA A 80 7.43 7.13 -6.60
C ALA A 80 8.07 6.56 -5.33
N LEU A 81 7.91 7.24 -4.18
CA LEU A 81 8.41 6.74 -2.89
C LEU A 81 7.73 5.42 -2.50
N LYS A 82 6.42 5.30 -2.72
CA LYS A 82 5.68 4.04 -2.52
C LYS A 82 6.24 2.94 -3.42
N ALA A 83 6.46 3.22 -4.70
CA ALA A 83 7.03 2.24 -5.64
C ALA A 83 8.42 1.78 -5.20
N LEU A 84 9.27 2.70 -4.73
CA LEU A 84 10.59 2.37 -4.19
C LEU A 84 10.50 1.49 -2.95
N ALA A 85 9.58 1.77 -2.03
CA ALA A 85 9.36 0.94 -0.84
C ALA A 85 8.92 -0.49 -1.21
N TRP A 86 8.03 -0.63 -2.21
CA TRP A 86 7.65 -1.96 -2.73
C TRP A 86 8.81 -2.69 -3.38
N LEU A 87 9.64 -1.99 -4.17
CA LEU A 87 10.83 -2.58 -4.79
C LEU A 87 11.79 -3.11 -3.73
N ILE A 88 12.11 -2.30 -2.72
CA ILE A 88 12.99 -2.70 -1.62
C ILE A 88 12.41 -3.90 -0.89
N SER A 89 11.10 -3.89 -0.57
CA SER A 89 10.43 -5.01 0.09
C SER A 89 10.50 -6.30 -0.74
N GLY A 90 10.27 -6.22 -2.05
CA GLY A 90 10.38 -7.36 -2.96
C GLY A 90 11.81 -7.92 -3.04
N LEU A 91 12.81 -7.05 -3.09
CA LEU A 91 14.22 -7.46 -3.04
C LEU A 91 14.56 -8.14 -1.70
N THR A 92 14.14 -7.55 -0.58
CA THR A 92 14.32 -8.15 0.75
C THR A 92 13.69 -9.54 0.82
N ILE A 93 12.42 -9.69 0.42
CA ILE A 93 11.73 -10.98 0.42
C ILE A 93 12.47 -11.99 -0.46
N THR A 94 12.93 -11.60 -1.64
CA THR A 94 13.65 -12.49 -2.56
C THR A 94 14.99 -12.93 -1.99
N CYS A 95 15.72 -12.05 -1.30
CA CYS A 95 17.00 -12.39 -0.66
C CYS A 95 16.83 -13.40 0.48
N PHE A 96 15.80 -13.26 1.31
CA PHE A 96 15.58 -14.15 2.46
C PHE A 96 14.74 -15.40 2.12
N TYR A 97 13.88 -15.31 1.12
CA TYR A 97 12.92 -16.33 0.72
C TYR A 97 12.88 -16.46 -0.81
N PRO A 98 13.93 -17.00 -1.45
CA PRO A 98 14.08 -16.99 -2.90
C PRO A 98 12.94 -17.71 -3.64
N ASN A 99 12.45 -18.83 -3.10
CA ASN A 99 11.33 -19.56 -3.68
C ASN A 99 10.04 -18.72 -3.70
N LEU A 100 9.79 -17.95 -2.63
CA LEU A 100 8.65 -17.03 -2.56
C LEU A 100 8.84 -15.87 -3.53
N GLY A 101 10.05 -15.33 -3.65
CA GLY A 101 10.37 -14.27 -4.64
C GLY A 101 10.10 -14.71 -6.08
N VAL A 102 10.47 -15.94 -6.43
CA VAL A 102 10.16 -16.53 -7.75
C VAL A 102 8.66 -16.65 -7.96
N LEU A 103 7.91 -17.18 -6.99
CA LEU A 103 6.45 -17.28 -7.06
C LEU A 103 5.78 -15.92 -7.27
N LEU A 104 6.16 -14.91 -6.49
CA LEU A 104 5.63 -13.54 -6.60
C LEU A 104 5.94 -12.92 -7.97
N THR A 105 7.13 -13.19 -8.52
CA THR A 105 7.51 -12.74 -9.86
C THR A 105 6.63 -13.39 -10.94
N PHE A 106 6.37 -14.71 -10.84
CA PHE A 106 5.45 -15.39 -11.75
C PHE A 106 4.03 -14.82 -11.66
N MET A 107 3.50 -14.59 -10.44
CA MET A 107 2.18 -13.98 -10.27
C MET A 107 2.11 -12.59 -10.92
N LEU A 108 3.15 -11.77 -10.77
CA LEU A 108 3.23 -10.45 -11.42
C LEU A 108 3.21 -10.57 -12.95
N LEU A 109 3.98 -11.50 -13.52
CA LEU A 109 4.00 -11.74 -14.97
C LEU A 109 2.63 -12.17 -15.51
N VAL A 110 1.90 -13.02 -14.78
CA VAL A 110 0.53 -13.43 -15.13
C VAL A 110 -0.41 -12.23 -15.12
N VAL A 111 -0.35 -11.37 -14.09
CA VAL A 111 -1.18 -10.17 -14.00
C VAL A 111 -0.88 -9.20 -15.15
N ILE A 112 0.39 -8.92 -15.43
CA ILE A 112 0.80 -8.04 -16.53
C ILE A 112 0.32 -8.61 -17.87
N SER A 113 0.53 -9.92 -18.11
CA SER A 113 0.09 -10.58 -19.34
C SER A 113 -1.42 -10.49 -19.53
N THR A 114 -2.18 -10.69 -18.45
CA THR A 114 -3.65 -10.58 -18.45
C THR A 114 -4.11 -9.16 -18.75
N LEU A 115 -3.47 -8.14 -18.14
CA LEU A 115 -3.77 -6.74 -18.39
C LEU A 115 -3.45 -6.34 -19.85
N VAL A 116 -2.31 -6.77 -20.38
CA VAL A 116 -1.92 -6.51 -21.77
C VAL A 116 -2.90 -7.17 -22.75
N PHE A 117 -3.28 -8.43 -22.50
CA PHE A 117 -4.28 -9.13 -23.30
C PHE A 117 -5.63 -8.41 -23.27
N THR A 118 -6.15 -8.11 -22.07
CA THR A 118 -7.43 -7.43 -21.88
C THR A 118 -7.44 -6.05 -22.53
N TYR A 119 -6.34 -5.30 -22.43
CA TYR A 119 -6.17 -4.00 -23.09
C TYR A 119 -6.18 -4.12 -24.62
N ARG A 120 -5.53 -5.14 -25.19
CA ARG A 120 -5.56 -5.38 -26.64
C ARG A 120 -6.96 -5.73 -27.12
N VAL A 121 -7.66 -6.62 -26.43
CA VAL A 121 -9.03 -7.02 -26.77
C VAL A 121 -9.98 -5.82 -26.70
N SER A 122 -9.88 -4.98 -25.66
CA SER A 122 -10.74 -3.80 -25.53
C SER A 122 -10.47 -2.71 -26.58
N ARG A 123 -9.23 -2.57 -27.07
CA ARG A 123 -8.90 -1.63 -28.15
C ARG A 123 -9.25 -2.14 -29.55
N TYR A 124 -9.31 -3.45 -29.78
CA TYR A 124 -9.55 -4.04 -31.09
C TYR A 124 -10.68 -5.08 -31.05
N PRO A 125 -11.94 -4.67 -30.79
CA PRO A 125 -13.06 -5.61 -30.72
C PRO A 125 -13.43 -6.25 -32.07
N GLN A 126 -12.87 -5.79 -33.19
CA GLN A 126 -13.31 -6.16 -34.55
C GLN A 126 -12.52 -7.28 -35.24
N VAL A 127 -11.69 -8.04 -34.52
CA VAL A 127 -10.96 -9.20 -35.10
C VAL A 127 -11.46 -10.54 -34.53
N ALA A 128 -12.60 -10.53 -33.84
CA ALA A 128 -13.16 -11.72 -33.16
C ALA A 128 -14.34 -12.37 -33.90
N ASN A 129 -14.49 -12.14 -35.20
CA ASN A 129 -15.40 -12.90 -36.08
C ASN A 129 -14.59 -13.75 -37.06
#